data_AF-A0A2G4K8F7-F1
#
_entry.id   AF-A0A2G4K8F7-F1
#
_cell.length_a   1.000
_cell.length_b   1.000
_cell.length_c   1.000
_cell.angle_alpha   90.00
_cell.angle_beta   90.00
_cell.angle_gamma   90.00
#
_symmetry.space_group_name_H-M   'P 1'
#
loop_
_entity.id
_entity.type
_entity.pdbx_description
1 polymer ?
#
loop_
_entity_poly.entity_id
_entity_poly.type
_entity_poly.pdbx_seq_one_letter_code
_entity_poly.pdbx_strand_id
1 'polypeptide(L)'
;MNAAPDPAEIVAPSDPALYARKKVMGPSVWVWLFLCLLCALSGAGVAWFGPSLFPAKPASAPAAPITFALSPKPAVDHAAPTAALPAEPDEAIPVAPAADVERLDGRIAALETTQQSVADAAAAALAVSTLADAADGSRPFAEELAGLQRLLPGSSSLRALEPLARLGAPTRAGLALQFGNLAGRAASAARNPGADADLFARIRYALSSIVSIRHVGSIKGSTPDAILARTQTLLDEGDVEGAVAALGALPDPSREVLAPWFAAANRRIEIDRHVGSVRADALAALSRIARTAP
;
A
#
# COMPACT_ATOMS: atom_id res chain seq x y z
N MET A 1 -34.29 -57.60 54.03
CA MET A 1 -34.50 -56.49 54.98
C MET A 1 -34.21 -55.19 54.27
N ASN A 2 -35.20 -54.30 54.26
CA ASN A 2 -35.16 -52.97 53.66
C ASN A 2 -34.22 -52.04 54.45
N ALA A 3 -33.51 -51.17 53.75
CA ALA A 3 -33.18 -49.84 54.24
C ALA A 3 -33.06 -48.90 53.02
N ALA A 4 -34.11 -48.12 52.77
CA ALA A 4 -34.05 -46.97 51.89
C ALA A 4 -33.25 -45.86 52.60
N PRO A 5 -32.41 -45.08 51.90
CA PRO A 5 -31.81 -43.89 52.49
C PRO A 5 -32.84 -42.76 52.62
N ASP A 6 -32.79 -42.11 53.78
CA ASP A 6 -33.63 -41.00 54.29
C ASP A 6 -33.44 -39.70 53.45
N PRO A 7 -34.50 -38.98 53.02
CA PRO A 7 -34.41 -37.78 52.19
C PRO A 7 -34.10 -36.46 52.94
N ALA A 8 -33.42 -36.50 54.09
CA ALA A 8 -33.33 -35.34 55.01
C ALA A 8 -32.00 -34.54 55.03
N GLU A 9 -31.01 -34.80 54.17
CA GLU A 9 -29.78 -33.97 54.11
C GLU A 9 -29.63 -33.22 52.78
N ILE A 10 -30.51 -32.25 52.57
CA ILE A 10 -30.21 -31.10 51.68
C ILE A 10 -29.72 -29.99 52.60
N VAL A 11 -28.44 -30.07 52.99
CA VAL A 11 -27.74 -28.94 53.63
C VAL A 11 -27.56 -27.86 52.57
N ALA A 12 -28.32 -26.77 52.70
CA ALA A 12 -28.20 -25.59 51.85
C ALA A 12 -26.79 -24.98 51.98
N PRO A 13 -26.01 -24.86 50.89
CA PRO A 13 -24.72 -24.19 50.96
C PRO A 13 -24.87 -22.67 50.85
N SER A 14 -24.29 -22.00 51.85
CA SER A 14 -23.64 -20.68 51.77
C SER A 14 -24.50 -19.42 51.59
N ASP A 15 -24.69 -18.76 52.73
CA ASP A 15 -24.62 -17.31 52.99
C ASP A 15 -24.69 -16.34 51.77
N PRO A 16 -25.82 -15.60 51.59
CA PRO A 16 -25.99 -14.64 50.50
C PRO A 16 -25.11 -13.39 50.62
N ALA A 17 -24.40 -13.19 51.73
CA ALA A 17 -23.54 -12.03 51.94
C ALA A 17 -22.27 -12.02 51.04
N LEU A 18 -21.88 -13.16 50.46
CA LEU A 18 -20.70 -13.25 49.58
C LEU A 18 -20.94 -12.71 48.16
N TYR A 19 -22.18 -12.35 47.79
CA TYR A 19 -22.51 -11.76 46.49
C TYR A 19 -22.67 -10.23 46.52
N ALA A 20 -22.35 -9.58 47.63
CA ALA A 20 -22.36 -8.11 47.69
C ALA A 20 -21.32 -7.54 46.69
N ARG A 21 -21.79 -6.82 45.67
CA ARG A 21 -20.95 -6.21 44.64
C ARG A 21 -19.84 -5.37 45.28
N LYS A 22 -18.59 -5.80 45.12
CA LYS A 22 -17.41 -4.98 45.43
C LYS A 22 -17.50 -3.71 44.56
N LYS A 23 -17.61 -2.53 45.18
CA LYS A 23 -17.56 -1.23 44.48
C LYS A 23 -16.20 -1.12 43.78
N VAL A 24 -16.16 -1.40 42.47
CA VAL A 24 -14.92 -1.45 41.66
C VAL A 24 -14.38 -0.06 41.30
N MET A 25 -15.07 1.02 41.69
CA MET A 25 -14.60 2.37 41.48
C MET A 25 -14.15 2.97 42.81
N GLY A 26 -12.98 2.53 43.28
CA GLY A 26 -12.29 3.16 44.40
C GLY A 26 -11.76 4.54 44.00
N PRO A 27 -11.51 5.45 44.95
CA PRO A 27 -10.98 6.81 44.69
C PRO A 27 -9.68 6.80 43.87
N SER A 28 -8.96 5.67 43.85
CA SER A 28 -7.75 5.45 43.05
C SER A 28 -7.98 5.56 41.53
N VAL A 29 -9.13 5.15 41.00
CA VAL A 29 -9.45 5.28 39.56
C VAL A 29 -9.65 6.74 39.17
N TRP A 30 -10.27 7.53 40.05
CA TRP A 30 -10.46 8.96 39.86
C TRP A 30 -9.14 9.73 39.93
N VAL A 31 -8.25 9.36 40.85
CA VAL A 31 -6.88 9.94 40.92
C VAL A 31 -6.09 9.66 39.65
N TRP A 32 -6.19 8.44 39.10
CA TRP A 32 -5.52 8.07 37.85
C TRP A 32 -6.08 8.84 36.64
N LEU A 33 -7.41 9.00 36.55
CA LEU A 33 -8.04 9.79 35.50
C LEU A 33 -7.66 11.27 35.55
N PHE A 34 -7.60 11.88 36.75
CA PHE A 34 -7.15 13.26 36.91
C PHE A 34 -5.68 13.44 36.52
N LEU A 35 -4.81 12.48 36.85
CA LEU A 35 -3.41 12.50 36.43
C LEU A 35 -3.27 12.39 34.91
N CYS A 36 -4.05 11.51 34.26
CA CYS A 36 -4.08 11.39 32.80
C CYS A 36 -4.58 12.68 32.13
N LEU A 37 -5.63 13.32 32.68
CA LEU A 37 -6.15 14.59 32.18
C LEU A 37 -5.10 15.71 32.32
N LEU A 38 -4.41 15.77 33.45
CA LEU A 38 -3.33 16.74 33.70
C LEU A 38 -2.16 16.54 32.72
N CYS A 39 -1.83 15.29 32.40
CA CYS A 39 -0.78 14.93 31.44
C CYS A 39 -1.16 15.29 29.99
N ALA A 40 -2.44 15.10 29.63
CA ALA A 40 -2.95 15.52 28.33
C ALA A 40 -2.98 17.05 28.18
N LEU A 41 -3.37 17.77 29.24
CA LEU A 41 -3.37 19.24 29.27
C LEU A 41 -1.96 19.83 29.21
N SER A 42 -0.99 19.23 29.91
CA SER A 42 0.41 19.67 29.84
C SER A 42 1.03 19.38 28.46
N GLY A 43 0.72 18.23 27.85
CA GLY A 43 1.15 17.91 26.48
C GLY A 43 0.61 18.88 25.43
N ALA A 44 -0.65 19.30 25.55
CA ALA A 44 -1.26 20.30 24.67
C ALA A 44 -0.62 21.71 24.84
N GLY A 45 -0.19 22.07 26.05
CA GLY A 45 0.50 23.34 26.32
C GLY A 45 1.87 23.45 25.66
N VAL A 46 2.63 22.34 25.58
CA VAL A 46 3.96 22.31 24.95
C VAL A 46 3.87 22.45 23.43
N ALA A 47 2.84 21.89 22.80
CA ALA A 47 2.61 22.07 21.36
C ALA A 47 2.24 23.52 20.98
N TRP A 48 1.70 24.29 21.93
CA TRP A 48 1.28 25.67 21.68
C TRP A 48 2.42 26.69 21.90
N PHE A 49 3.41 26.37 22.74
CA PHE A 49 4.56 27.24 23.03
C PHE A 49 5.84 26.92 22.22
N GLY A 50 5.86 25.81 21.47
CA GLY A 50 6.99 25.42 20.62
C GLY A 50 7.43 26.45 19.55
N PRO A 51 6.54 27.21 18.88
CA PRO A 51 6.96 28.08 17.78
C PRO A 51 7.53 29.44 18.20
N SER A 52 7.61 29.77 19.49
CA SER A 52 8.04 31.11 19.96
C SER A 52 9.44 31.17 20.57
N LEU A 53 10.10 30.02 20.81
CA LEU A 53 11.42 29.97 21.47
C LEU A 53 12.59 29.61 20.53
N PHE A 54 12.32 29.28 19.27
CA PHE A 54 13.36 29.03 18.26
C PHE A 54 13.11 29.90 17.02
N PRO A 55 13.83 31.03 16.83
CA PRO A 55 13.82 31.70 15.55
C PRO A 55 14.41 30.77 14.48
N ALA A 56 13.68 30.57 13.39
CA ALA A 56 14.15 29.82 12.24
C ALA A 56 15.41 30.48 11.65
N LYS A 57 16.46 29.68 11.49
CA LYS A 57 17.68 30.07 10.79
C LYS A 57 17.33 30.48 9.35
N PRO A 58 17.71 31.68 8.88
CA PRO A 58 17.44 32.07 7.49
C PRO A 58 18.12 31.09 6.54
N ALA A 59 17.37 30.66 5.55
CA ALA A 59 17.84 29.86 4.42
C ALA A 59 19.06 30.55 3.78
N SER A 60 20.18 29.83 3.71
CA SER A 60 21.32 30.23 2.92
C SER A 60 20.90 30.38 1.45
N ALA A 61 21.37 31.48 0.85
CA ALA A 61 21.22 31.83 -0.55
C ALA A 61 21.59 30.68 -1.50
N PRO A 62 21.04 30.67 -2.74
CA PRO A 62 21.35 29.67 -3.73
C PRO A 62 22.84 29.64 -4.04
N ALA A 63 23.45 28.47 -3.87
CA ALA A 63 24.76 28.19 -4.42
C ALA A 63 24.71 28.37 -5.94
N ALA A 64 25.67 29.13 -6.46
CA ALA A 64 25.91 29.40 -7.86
C ALA A 64 25.87 28.11 -8.72
N PRO A 65 25.52 28.22 -10.02
CA PRO A 65 25.55 27.08 -10.92
C PRO A 65 26.94 26.46 -10.92
N ILE A 66 26.99 25.15 -10.67
CA ILE A 66 28.19 24.35 -10.93
C ILE A 66 28.34 24.32 -12.46
N THR A 67 29.12 25.26 -12.97
CA THR A 67 29.70 25.18 -14.32
C THR A 67 30.61 23.96 -14.33
N PHE A 68 30.22 22.90 -15.03
CA PHE A 68 31.17 21.90 -15.47
C PHE A 68 32.10 22.58 -16.47
N ALA A 69 33.24 23.06 -15.97
CA ALA A 69 34.36 23.41 -16.80
C ALA A 69 34.85 22.11 -17.46
N LEU A 70 34.49 21.94 -18.74
CA LEU A 70 35.23 21.10 -19.66
C LEU A 70 36.69 21.60 -19.66
N SER A 71 37.54 20.95 -18.88
CA SER A 71 38.98 21.09 -19.03
C SER A 71 39.47 20.09 -20.09
N PRO A 72 40.46 20.47 -20.91
CA PRO A 72 40.67 19.91 -22.24
C PRO A 72 41.71 18.79 -22.27
N LYS A 73 41.50 17.85 -23.21
CA LYS A 73 42.50 17.02 -23.94
C LYS A 73 43.33 15.99 -23.14
N PRO A 74 43.70 14.87 -23.79
CA PRO A 74 44.80 14.91 -24.75
C PRO A 74 44.35 14.64 -26.17
N ALA A 75 44.94 15.39 -27.10
CA ALA A 75 44.98 14.99 -28.49
C ALA A 75 45.75 13.69 -28.51
N VAL A 76 45.13 12.65 -29.06
CA VAL A 76 45.93 11.63 -29.70
C VAL A 76 46.53 12.31 -30.92
N ASP A 77 47.80 12.70 -30.81
CA ASP A 77 48.61 13.06 -31.96
C ASP A 77 48.72 11.82 -32.85
N HIS A 78 47.93 11.79 -33.91
CA HIS A 78 48.31 11.02 -35.09
C HIS A 78 49.21 11.91 -35.92
N ALA A 79 50.51 11.77 -35.63
CA ALA A 79 51.57 12.23 -36.51
C ALA A 79 51.29 11.72 -37.91
N ALA A 80 51.14 12.65 -38.85
CA ALA A 80 51.27 12.36 -40.27
C ALA A 80 52.66 11.72 -40.51
N PRO A 81 52.75 10.59 -41.21
CA PRO A 81 53.96 10.26 -41.92
C PRO A 81 53.91 10.99 -43.26
N THR A 82 54.53 12.17 -43.32
CA THR A 82 55.10 12.64 -44.58
C THR A 82 56.42 11.89 -44.77
N ALA A 83 56.35 10.77 -45.46
CA ALA A 83 57.50 10.19 -46.14
C ALA A 83 57.06 9.87 -47.56
N ALA A 84 57.33 10.81 -48.47
CA ALA A 84 57.35 10.52 -49.88
C ALA A 84 58.39 9.42 -50.13
N LEU A 85 57.94 8.26 -50.62
CA LEU A 85 58.79 7.28 -51.29
C LEU A 85 58.17 6.93 -52.65
N PRO A 86 59.01 6.61 -53.65
CA PRO A 86 58.65 6.67 -55.06
C PRO A 86 57.62 5.61 -55.46
N ALA A 87 56.81 5.96 -56.46
CA ALA A 87 55.98 5.02 -57.18
C ALA A 87 56.82 3.85 -57.74
N GLU A 88 56.51 2.64 -57.29
CA GLU A 88 56.86 1.36 -57.91
C GLU A 88 55.61 0.45 -57.82
N PRO A 89 55.40 -0.47 -58.78
CA PRO A 89 54.09 -0.77 -59.33
C PRO A 89 53.32 -1.87 -58.59
N ASP A 90 51.99 -1.69 -58.58
CA ASP A 90 50.94 -2.72 -58.67
C ASP A 90 51.31 -4.13 -58.14
N GLU A 91 51.39 -4.27 -56.83
CA GLU A 91 51.28 -5.58 -56.19
C GLU A 91 49.94 -5.64 -55.48
N ALA A 92 49.00 -6.33 -56.13
CA ALA A 92 47.62 -6.48 -55.73
C ALA A 92 47.49 -6.83 -54.25
N ILE A 93 47.11 -5.84 -53.44
CA ILE A 93 46.60 -6.05 -52.09
C ILE A 93 45.45 -7.05 -52.25
N PRO A 94 45.51 -8.24 -51.61
CA PRO A 94 44.39 -9.15 -51.67
C PRO A 94 43.23 -8.41 -50.99
N VAL A 95 42.31 -7.92 -51.82
CA VAL A 95 41.06 -7.33 -51.38
C VAL A 95 40.45 -8.38 -50.47
N ALA A 96 40.45 -8.12 -49.15
CA ALA A 96 39.65 -8.91 -48.22
C ALA A 96 38.27 -9.05 -48.89
N PRO A 97 37.77 -10.27 -49.11
CA PRO A 97 36.64 -10.45 -50.01
C PRO A 97 35.53 -9.54 -49.47
N ALA A 98 34.97 -8.66 -50.31
CA ALA A 98 34.02 -7.63 -49.87
C ALA A 98 32.89 -8.20 -48.98
N ALA A 99 32.59 -9.50 -49.16
CA ALA A 99 31.70 -10.30 -48.33
C ALA A 99 32.08 -10.41 -46.83
N ASP A 100 33.35 -10.35 -46.45
CA ASP A 100 33.78 -10.37 -45.05
C ASP A 100 33.53 -9.04 -44.35
N VAL A 101 33.79 -7.93 -45.04
CA VAL A 101 33.50 -6.57 -44.55
C VAL A 101 31.98 -6.40 -44.39
N GLU A 102 31.20 -6.78 -45.41
CA GLU A 102 29.74 -6.73 -45.36
C GLU A 102 29.17 -7.60 -44.22
N ARG A 103 29.77 -8.76 -43.95
CA ARG A 103 29.39 -9.63 -42.82
C ARG A 103 29.71 -8.98 -41.48
N LEU A 104 30.86 -8.33 -41.34
CA LEU A 104 31.25 -7.63 -40.12
C LEU A 104 30.35 -6.43 -39.86
N ASP A 105 30.05 -5.63 -40.88
CA ASP A 105 29.12 -4.50 -40.77
C ASP A 105 27.71 -4.97 -40.37
N GLY A 106 27.23 -6.07 -40.97
CA GLY A 106 25.97 -6.69 -40.57
C GLY A 106 25.95 -7.16 -39.12
N ARG A 107 27.06 -7.73 -38.62
CA ARG A 107 27.20 -8.12 -37.21
C ARG A 107 27.25 -6.91 -36.28
N ILE A 108 27.96 -5.84 -36.66
CA ILE A 108 28.03 -4.61 -35.87
C ILE A 108 26.64 -3.98 -35.78
N ALA A 109 25.93 -3.82 -36.90
CA ALA A 109 24.57 -3.28 -36.91
C ALA A 109 23.60 -4.10 -36.04
N ALA A 110 23.72 -5.44 -36.08
CA ALA A 110 22.93 -6.33 -35.22
C ALA A 110 23.26 -6.16 -33.73
N LEU A 111 24.54 -6.01 -33.39
CA LEU A 111 25.00 -5.77 -32.00
C LEU A 111 24.56 -4.39 -31.50
N GLU A 112 24.66 -3.34 -32.32
CA GLU A 112 24.19 -2.00 -31.98
C GLU A 112 22.69 -1.97 -31.74
N THR A 113 21.91 -2.63 -32.61
CA THR A 113 20.46 -2.78 -32.43
C THR A 113 20.12 -3.53 -31.14
N THR A 114 20.86 -4.60 -30.85
CA THR A 114 20.67 -5.37 -29.60
C THR A 114 21.00 -4.53 -28.38
N GLN A 115 22.13 -3.81 -28.39
CA GLN A 115 22.52 -2.92 -27.30
C GLN A 115 21.48 -1.82 -27.06
N GLN A 116 20.97 -1.19 -28.13
CA GLN A 116 19.91 -0.19 -28.02
C GLN A 116 18.64 -0.79 -27.38
N SER A 117 18.23 -1.98 -27.83
CA SER A 117 17.04 -2.66 -27.27
C SER A 117 17.19 -3.00 -25.78
N VAL A 118 18.41 -3.38 -25.34
CA VAL A 118 18.72 -3.66 -23.94
C VAL A 118 18.69 -2.37 -23.12
N ALA A 119 19.25 -1.27 -23.65
CA ALA A 119 19.23 0.03 -22.99
C ALA A 119 17.79 0.55 -22.82
N ASP A 120 16.97 0.47 -23.87
CA ASP A 120 15.56 0.89 -23.83
C ASP A 120 14.75 0.06 -22.82
N ALA A 121 14.99 -1.26 -22.78
CA ALA A 121 14.31 -2.14 -21.85
C ALA A 121 14.76 -1.92 -20.39
N ALA A 122 16.04 -1.60 -20.15
CA ALA A 122 16.54 -1.22 -18.85
C ALA A 122 15.94 0.11 -18.37
N ALA A 123 15.84 1.11 -19.25
CA ALA A 123 15.19 2.38 -18.96
C ALA A 123 13.70 2.20 -18.63
N ALA A 124 12.99 1.36 -19.40
CA ALA A 124 11.61 1.01 -19.13
C ALA A 124 11.44 0.30 -17.78
N ALA A 125 12.30 -0.65 -17.45
CA ALA A 125 12.26 -1.37 -16.17
C ALA A 125 12.47 -0.43 -14.98
N LEU A 126 13.41 0.52 -15.09
CA LEU A 126 13.62 1.54 -14.07
C LEU A 126 12.38 2.44 -13.93
N ALA A 127 11.81 2.92 -15.03
CA ALA A 127 10.60 3.74 -15.01
C ALA A 127 9.38 3.00 -14.41
N VAL A 128 9.27 1.69 -14.65
CA VAL A 128 8.25 0.83 -14.03
C VAL A 128 8.49 0.70 -12.52
N SER A 129 9.75 0.58 -12.07
CA SER A 129 10.07 0.58 -10.63
C SER A 129 9.67 1.89 -9.98
N THR A 130 10.05 3.03 -10.57
CA THR A 130 9.70 4.36 -10.02
C THR A 130 8.20 4.58 -9.96
N LEU A 131 7.47 4.12 -10.99
CA LEU A 131 6.00 4.18 -11.00
C LEU A 131 5.42 3.31 -9.88
N ALA A 132 5.93 2.10 -9.70
CA ALA A 132 5.44 1.19 -8.67
C ALA A 132 5.70 1.72 -7.25
N ASP A 133 6.87 2.30 -7.01
CA ASP A 133 7.22 2.90 -5.72
C ASP A 133 6.33 4.12 -5.42
N ALA A 134 6.09 4.98 -6.43
CA ALA A 134 5.18 6.10 -6.30
C ALA A 134 3.73 5.65 -6.04
N ALA A 135 3.28 4.61 -6.74
CA ALA A 135 1.94 4.04 -6.60
C ALA A 135 1.72 3.34 -5.25
N ASP A 136 2.75 2.78 -4.61
CA ASP A 136 2.61 2.14 -3.29
C ASP A 136 2.29 3.17 -2.19
N GLY A 137 2.74 4.42 -2.37
CA GLY A 137 2.44 5.57 -1.52
C GLY A 137 0.97 6.04 -1.57
N SER A 138 0.68 7.09 -0.80
CA SER A 138 -0.68 7.67 -0.71
C SER A 138 -0.94 8.85 -1.66
N ARG A 139 0.10 9.30 -2.37
CA ARG A 139 0.09 10.54 -3.13
C ARG A 139 -0.22 10.26 -4.61
N PRO A 140 -0.79 11.24 -5.34
CA PRO A 140 -0.92 11.15 -6.79
C PRO A 140 0.44 10.88 -7.45
N PHE A 141 0.44 10.10 -8.54
CA PHE A 141 1.64 9.62 -9.26
C PHE A 141 1.52 9.84 -10.78
N ALA A 142 0.83 10.91 -11.19
CA ALA A 142 0.56 11.21 -12.59
C ALA A 142 1.84 11.56 -13.38
N GLU A 143 2.84 12.17 -12.74
CA GLU A 143 4.12 12.53 -13.36
C GLU A 143 4.93 11.29 -13.74
N GLU A 144 5.00 10.32 -12.83
CA GLU A 144 5.67 9.04 -13.04
C GLU A 144 4.97 8.24 -14.15
N LEU A 145 3.63 8.28 -14.19
CA LEU A 145 2.85 7.67 -15.26
C LEU A 145 3.16 8.32 -16.62
N ALA A 146 3.20 9.65 -16.69
CA ALA A 146 3.53 10.39 -17.92
C ALA A 146 4.97 10.13 -18.39
N GLY A 147 5.91 9.92 -17.45
CA GLY A 147 7.26 9.45 -17.75
C GLY A 147 7.25 8.10 -18.45
N LEU A 148 6.52 7.13 -17.90
CA LEU A 148 6.46 5.78 -18.46
C LEU A 148 5.70 5.71 -19.79
N GLN A 149 4.62 6.49 -19.96
CA GLN A 149 3.85 6.55 -21.20
C GLN A 149 4.69 7.03 -22.41
N ARG A 150 5.70 7.88 -22.18
CA ARG A 150 6.65 8.31 -23.22
C ARG A 150 7.55 7.18 -23.71
N LEU A 151 7.86 6.22 -22.84
CA LEU A 151 8.70 5.06 -23.15
C LEU A 151 7.88 3.90 -23.74
N LEU A 152 6.64 3.73 -23.29
CA LEU A 152 5.76 2.62 -23.67
C LEU A 152 4.40 3.11 -24.19
N PRO A 153 4.36 3.72 -25.39
CA PRO A 153 3.11 4.22 -25.96
C PRO A 153 2.15 3.05 -26.26
N GLY A 154 0.86 3.24 -25.95
CA GLY A 154 -0.22 2.35 -26.39
C GLY A 154 -0.64 1.23 -25.45
N SER A 155 -0.02 1.08 -24.28
CA SER A 155 -0.46 0.07 -23.30
C SER A 155 -1.83 0.43 -22.71
N SER A 156 -2.74 -0.55 -22.68
CA SER A 156 -4.09 -0.40 -22.10
C SER A 156 -4.04 -0.21 -20.58
N SER A 157 -3.12 -0.90 -19.90
CA SER A 157 -2.94 -0.79 -18.45
C SER A 157 -2.49 0.60 -18.01
N LEU A 158 -1.62 1.29 -18.76
CA LEU A 158 -1.23 2.67 -18.43
C LEU A 158 -2.38 3.65 -18.66
N ARG A 159 -3.21 3.45 -19.68
CA ARG A 159 -4.42 4.27 -19.88
C ARG A 159 -5.44 4.08 -18.77
N ALA A 160 -5.61 2.85 -18.28
CA ALA A 160 -6.51 2.56 -17.17
C ALA A 160 -6.02 3.15 -15.83
N LEU A 161 -4.70 3.28 -15.65
CA LEU A 161 -4.11 3.93 -14.47
C LEU A 161 -4.29 5.45 -14.43
N GLU A 162 -4.54 6.09 -15.56
CA GLU A 162 -4.56 7.56 -15.67
C GLU A 162 -5.55 8.28 -14.73
N PRO A 163 -6.83 7.89 -14.61
CA PRO A 163 -7.71 8.48 -13.60
C PRO A 163 -7.23 8.16 -12.18
N LEU A 164 -6.74 6.95 -11.92
CA LEU A 164 -6.30 6.51 -10.60
C LEU A 164 -5.03 7.26 -10.15
N ALA A 165 -4.11 7.54 -11.07
CA ALA A 165 -2.85 8.24 -10.82
C ALA A 165 -3.05 9.69 -10.39
N ARG A 166 -4.12 10.35 -10.87
CA ARG A 166 -4.48 11.71 -10.44
C ARG A 166 -5.06 11.76 -9.04
N LEU A 167 -5.80 10.73 -8.63
CA LEU A 167 -6.42 10.68 -7.30
C LEU A 167 -5.46 10.12 -6.24
N GLY A 168 -4.64 9.13 -6.60
CA GLY A 168 -3.94 8.28 -5.66
C GLY A 168 -4.89 7.39 -4.84
N ALA A 169 -4.32 6.60 -3.93
CA ALA A 169 -5.07 5.81 -2.98
C ALA A 169 -4.30 5.69 -1.66
N PRO A 170 -4.97 5.60 -0.50
CA PRO A 170 -4.30 5.37 0.77
C PRO A 170 -3.47 4.08 0.75
N THR A 171 -2.35 4.07 1.48
CA THR A 171 -1.51 2.87 1.65
C THR A 171 -2.28 1.75 2.32
N ARG A 172 -1.83 0.49 2.18
CA ARG A 172 -2.45 -0.67 2.86
C ARG A 172 -2.57 -0.44 4.36
N ALA A 173 -1.49 0.03 5.00
CA ALA A 173 -1.49 0.44 6.40
C ALA A 173 -2.46 1.62 6.68
N GLY A 174 -2.53 2.60 5.78
CA GLY A 174 -3.48 3.70 5.87
C GLY A 174 -4.94 3.25 5.77
N LEU A 175 -5.24 2.23 4.98
CA LEU A 175 -6.57 1.61 4.90
C LEU A 175 -6.90 0.83 6.17
N ALA A 176 -5.95 0.09 6.74
CA ALA A 176 -6.12 -0.62 8.00
C ALA A 176 -6.43 0.35 9.17
N LEU A 177 -5.68 1.46 9.27
CA LEU A 177 -5.91 2.50 10.27
C LEU A 177 -7.27 3.18 10.09
N GLN A 178 -7.63 3.56 8.85
CA GLN A 178 -8.93 4.15 8.57
C GLN A 178 -10.07 3.19 8.90
N PHE A 179 -9.91 1.90 8.59
CA PHE A 179 -10.91 0.89 8.90
C PHE A 179 -11.11 0.75 10.41
N GLY A 180 -10.04 0.68 11.20
CA GLY A 180 -10.12 0.59 12.66
C GLY A 180 -10.90 1.76 13.29
N ASN A 181 -10.75 2.97 12.75
CA ASN A 181 -11.52 4.15 13.17
C ASN A 181 -13.01 4.09 12.81
N LEU A 182 -13.35 3.38 11.73
CA LEU A 182 -14.72 3.24 11.23
C LEU A 182 -15.45 2.01 11.80
N ALA A 183 -14.72 0.95 12.14
CA ALA A 183 -15.25 -0.35 12.53
C ALA A 183 -16.22 -0.24 13.71
N GLY A 184 -15.88 0.53 14.75
CA GLY A 184 -16.76 0.75 15.90
C GLY A 184 -18.09 1.45 15.53
N ARG A 185 -18.04 2.41 14.60
CA ARG A 185 -19.26 3.09 14.10
C ARG A 185 -20.09 2.17 13.22
N ALA A 186 -19.45 1.39 12.35
CA ALA A 186 -20.11 0.41 11.48
C ALA A 186 -20.78 -0.70 12.30
N ALA A 187 -20.13 -1.17 13.38
CA ALA A 187 -20.70 -2.11 14.35
C ALA A 187 -21.92 -1.53 15.06
N SER A 188 -21.85 -0.27 15.50
CA SER A 188 -22.99 0.42 16.13
C SER A 188 -24.17 0.56 15.16
N ALA A 189 -23.90 0.96 13.91
CA ALA A 189 -24.91 1.05 12.85
C ALA A 189 -25.56 -0.31 12.55
N ALA A 190 -24.80 -1.41 12.61
CA ALA A 190 -25.33 -2.76 12.40
C ALA A 190 -26.40 -3.15 13.45
N ARG A 191 -26.25 -2.65 14.68
CA ARG A 191 -27.12 -2.98 15.82
C ARG A 191 -28.31 -2.04 15.94
N ASN A 192 -28.27 -0.90 15.25
CA ASN A 192 -29.33 0.09 15.29
C ASN A 192 -30.19 -0.10 14.04
N PRO A 193 -31.31 -0.86 14.10
CA PRO A 193 -32.27 -0.82 13.00
C PRO A 193 -32.70 0.65 12.87
N GLY A 194 -32.67 1.17 11.64
CA GLY A 194 -32.87 2.59 11.35
C GLY A 194 -34.13 3.20 11.98
N ALA A 195 -34.31 4.50 11.78
CA ALA A 195 -35.43 5.26 12.36
C ALA A 195 -36.85 4.77 11.97
N ASP A 196 -36.96 3.79 11.07
CA ASP A 196 -38.22 3.14 10.65
C ASP A 196 -38.62 1.91 11.50
N ALA A 197 -37.84 1.57 12.53
CA ALA A 197 -38.29 0.59 13.52
C ALA A 197 -39.26 1.26 14.50
N ASP A 198 -40.55 0.96 14.33
CA ASP A 198 -41.63 1.25 15.27
C ASP A 198 -41.10 1.34 16.70
N LEU A 199 -41.43 2.41 17.43
CA LEU A 199 -41.07 2.57 18.85
C LEU A 199 -41.44 1.32 19.67
N PHE A 200 -42.45 0.57 19.22
CA PHE A 200 -42.84 -0.75 19.73
C PHE A 200 -41.80 -1.88 19.51
N ALA A 201 -41.08 -1.88 18.38
CA ALA A 201 -39.98 -2.81 18.12
C ALA A 201 -38.75 -2.51 18.99
N ARG A 202 -38.47 -1.23 19.29
CA ARG A 202 -37.40 -0.84 20.23
C ARG A 202 -37.70 -1.28 21.67
N ILE A 203 -38.96 -1.17 22.10
CA ILE A 203 -39.40 -1.67 23.41
C ILE A 203 -39.37 -3.20 23.45
N ARG A 204 -39.80 -3.88 22.38
CA ARG A 204 -39.70 -5.36 22.26
C ARG A 204 -38.24 -5.83 22.27
N TYR A 205 -37.34 -5.12 21.58
CA TYR A 205 -35.90 -5.41 21.59
C TYR A 205 -35.30 -5.22 22.99
N ALA A 206 -35.67 -4.14 23.69
CA ALA A 206 -35.28 -3.90 25.08
C ALA A 206 -35.77 -5.01 26.03
N LEU A 207 -37.00 -5.54 25.83
CA LEU A 207 -37.52 -6.67 26.61
C LEU A 207 -36.86 -8.01 26.25
N SER A 208 -36.49 -8.24 24.98
CA SER A 208 -35.79 -9.45 24.53
C SER A 208 -34.32 -9.51 24.96
N SER A 209 -33.71 -8.35 25.26
CA SER A 209 -32.32 -8.28 25.73
C SER A 209 -32.08 -8.92 27.11
N ILE A 210 -33.16 -9.14 27.88
CA ILE A 210 -33.10 -9.83 29.18
C ILE A 210 -32.89 -11.35 29.02
N VAL A 211 -33.20 -11.91 27.84
CA VAL A 211 -32.96 -13.32 27.46
C VAL A 211 -31.98 -13.35 26.30
N SER A 212 -30.78 -12.80 26.53
CA SER A 212 -29.67 -12.99 25.60
C SER A 212 -29.11 -14.40 25.82
N ILE A 213 -29.54 -15.36 25.00
CA ILE A 213 -28.87 -16.66 24.90
C ILE A 213 -27.50 -16.38 24.31
N ARG A 214 -26.51 -16.27 25.20
CA ARG A 214 -25.09 -16.20 24.84
C ARG A 214 -24.73 -17.50 24.12
N HIS A 215 -24.73 -17.47 22.79
CA HIS A 215 -24.14 -18.53 21.97
C HIS A 215 -22.62 -18.49 22.21
N VAL A 216 -22.20 -19.15 23.28
CA VAL A 216 -20.79 -19.36 23.59
C VAL A 216 -20.24 -20.34 22.58
N GLY A 217 -19.42 -19.83 21.68
CA GLY A 217 -18.63 -20.67 20.78
C GLY A 217 -18.96 -20.42 19.33
N SER A 218 -18.50 -19.28 18.81
CA SER A 218 -18.00 -19.26 17.44
C SER A 218 -17.19 -18.00 17.19
N ILE A 219 -15.88 -18.20 17.17
CA ILE A 219 -14.95 -17.39 16.34
C ILE A 219 -15.32 -17.55 14.83
N LYS A 220 -16.30 -18.43 14.52
CA LYS A 220 -17.06 -18.60 13.27
C LYS A 220 -18.41 -17.85 13.23
N GLY A 221 -18.59 -16.77 13.99
CA GLY A 221 -19.87 -16.04 14.01
C GLY A 221 -20.07 -15.25 12.71
N SER A 222 -21.26 -15.32 12.11
CA SER A 222 -21.73 -14.42 11.04
C SER A 222 -22.24 -13.08 11.61
N THR A 223 -21.82 -12.71 12.82
CA THR A 223 -22.22 -11.46 13.45
C THR A 223 -21.45 -10.30 12.83
N PRO A 224 -22.05 -9.10 12.72
CA PRO A 224 -21.37 -7.93 12.17
C PRO A 224 -20.02 -7.64 12.84
N ASP A 225 -19.95 -7.79 14.18
CA ASP A 225 -18.70 -7.59 14.93
C ASP A 225 -17.61 -8.60 14.56
N ALA A 226 -17.98 -9.88 14.33
CA ALA A 226 -17.04 -10.91 13.93
C ALA A 226 -16.53 -10.71 12.50
N ILE A 227 -17.40 -10.23 11.59
CA ILE A 227 -17.02 -9.86 10.22
C ILE A 227 -16.02 -8.70 10.26
N LEU A 228 -16.33 -7.62 11.00
CA LEU A 228 -15.45 -6.46 11.12
C LEU A 228 -14.09 -6.81 11.74
N ALA A 229 -14.06 -7.67 12.77
CA ALA A 229 -12.81 -8.13 13.37
C ALA A 229 -11.96 -8.94 12.39
N ARG A 230 -12.58 -9.87 11.62
CA ARG A 230 -11.87 -10.64 10.58
C ARG A 230 -11.32 -9.73 9.49
N THR A 231 -12.10 -8.74 9.06
CA THR A 231 -11.65 -7.75 8.09
C THR A 231 -10.43 -7.00 8.59
N GLN A 232 -10.40 -6.55 9.86
CA GLN A 232 -9.22 -5.90 10.42
C GLN A 232 -8.00 -6.82 10.37
N THR A 233 -8.13 -8.10 10.72
CA THR A 233 -7.02 -9.06 10.63
C THR A 233 -6.48 -9.19 9.21
N LEU A 234 -7.36 -9.30 8.21
CA LEU A 234 -6.95 -9.35 6.79
C LEU A 234 -6.21 -8.06 6.37
N LEU A 235 -6.67 -6.90 6.84
CA LEU A 235 -6.00 -5.62 6.56
C LEU A 235 -4.63 -5.51 7.24
N ASP A 236 -4.50 -6.02 8.46
CA ASP A 236 -3.22 -6.06 9.19
C ASP A 236 -2.21 -7.00 8.50
N GLU A 237 -2.69 -8.04 7.83
CA GLU A 237 -1.92 -8.94 6.96
C GLU A 237 -1.62 -8.32 5.56
N GLY A 238 -2.24 -7.19 5.23
CA GLY A 238 -2.10 -6.52 3.94
C GLY A 238 -3.03 -7.04 2.84
N ASP A 239 -3.94 -7.97 3.15
CA ASP A 239 -4.94 -8.51 2.21
C ASP A 239 -6.17 -7.59 2.11
N VAL A 240 -6.06 -6.56 1.27
CA VAL A 240 -7.14 -5.59 1.04
C VAL A 240 -8.29 -6.22 0.23
N GLU A 241 -8.00 -7.12 -0.71
CA GLU A 241 -9.01 -7.79 -1.53
C GLU A 241 -9.88 -8.72 -0.68
N GLY A 242 -9.25 -9.57 0.14
CA GLY A 242 -9.95 -10.42 1.09
C GLY A 242 -10.74 -9.62 2.11
N ALA A 243 -10.20 -8.50 2.59
CA ALA A 243 -10.90 -7.59 3.49
C ALA A 243 -12.19 -7.03 2.88
N VAL A 244 -12.14 -6.55 1.63
CA VAL A 244 -13.32 -6.06 0.89
C VAL A 244 -14.34 -7.17 0.69
N ALA A 245 -13.90 -8.38 0.33
CA ALA A 245 -14.78 -9.54 0.14
C ALA A 245 -15.49 -9.95 1.44
N ALA A 246 -14.78 -9.94 2.57
CA ALA A 246 -15.34 -10.30 3.88
C ALA A 246 -16.49 -9.38 4.30
N LEU A 247 -16.45 -8.10 3.93
CA LEU A 247 -17.47 -7.11 4.27
C LEU A 247 -18.76 -7.25 3.43
N GLY A 248 -18.77 -8.08 2.38
CA GLY A 248 -19.96 -8.29 1.56
C GLY A 248 -21.16 -8.85 2.32
N ALA A 249 -20.93 -9.51 3.46
CA ALA A 249 -21.96 -10.06 4.33
C ALA A 249 -22.49 -9.05 5.38
N LEU A 250 -22.02 -7.79 5.39
CA LEU A 250 -22.48 -6.78 6.34
C LEU A 250 -23.87 -6.22 5.97
N PRO A 251 -24.71 -5.91 6.97
CA PRO A 251 -25.95 -5.18 6.78
C PRO A 251 -25.72 -3.79 6.15
N ASP A 252 -26.71 -3.31 5.41
CA ASP A 252 -26.68 -2.03 4.68
C ASP A 252 -26.27 -0.83 5.54
N PRO A 253 -26.77 -0.65 6.79
CA PRO A 253 -26.35 0.48 7.64
C PRO A 253 -24.85 0.51 7.93
N SER A 254 -24.21 -0.65 8.06
CA SER A 254 -22.76 -0.74 8.25
C SER A 254 -22.00 -0.42 6.97
N ARG A 255 -22.53 -0.86 5.81
CA ARG A 255 -21.92 -0.61 4.49
C ARG A 255 -21.97 0.87 4.14
N GLU A 256 -23.02 1.59 4.52
CA GLU A 256 -23.12 3.05 4.35
C GLU A 256 -22.01 3.78 5.10
N VAL A 257 -21.76 3.43 6.36
CA VAL A 257 -20.67 4.02 7.16
C VAL A 257 -19.29 3.75 6.55
N LEU A 258 -19.13 2.59 5.91
CA LEU A 258 -17.89 2.15 5.28
C LEU A 258 -17.77 2.58 3.80
N ALA A 259 -18.78 3.21 3.20
CA ALA A 259 -18.79 3.53 1.77
C ALA A 259 -17.56 4.33 1.29
N PRO A 260 -17.09 5.38 2.02
CA PRO A 260 -15.86 6.09 1.63
C PRO A 260 -14.62 5.20 1.68
N TRP A 261 -14.57 4.28 2.65
CA TRP A 261 -13.47 3.34 2.79
C TRP A 261 -13.47 2.30 1.66
N PHE A 262 -14.64 1.77 1.29
CA PHE A 262 -14.76 0.86 0.14
C PHE A 262 -14.27 1.50 -1.16
N ALA A 263 -14.65 2.76 -1.41
CA ALA A 263 -14.17 3.48 -2.59
C ALA A 263 -12.65 3.62 -2.59
N ALA A 264 -12.03 3.90 -1.43
CA ALA A 264 -10.59 3.98 -1.30
C ALA A 264 -9.89 2.61 -1.45
N ALA A 265 -10.46 1.55 -0.88
CA ALA A 265 -9.95 0.19 -0.95
C ALA A 265 -10.00 -0.35 -2.39
N ASN A 266 -11.12 -0.18 -3.09
CA ASN A 266 -11.24 -0.57 -4.50
C ASN A 266 -10.25 0.18 -5.39
N ARG A 267 -10.02 1.48 -5.17
CA ARG A 267 -8.97 2.21 -5.90
C ARG A 267 -7.59 1.62 -5.64
N ARG A 268 -7.25 1.27 -4.40
CA ARG A 268 -5.96 0.63 -4.07
C ARG A 268 -5.81 -0.71 -4.80
N ILE A 269 -6.85 -1.54 -4.80
CA ILE A 269 -6.87 -2.82 -5.52
C ILE A 269 -6.66 -2.62 -7.02
N GLU A 270 -7.37 -1.67 -7.64
CA GLU A 270 -7.21 -1.39 -9.07
C GLU A 270 -5.82 -0.88 -9.44
N ILE A 271 -5.24 0.01 -8.62
CA ILE A 271 -3.86 0.49 -8.79
C ILE A 271 -2.89 -0.69 -8.71
N ASP A 272 -2.98 -1.49 -7.66
CA ASP A 272 -2.08 -2.62 -7.42
C ASP A 272 -2.15 -3.64 -8.57
N ARG A 273 -3.35 -3.94 -9.05
CA ARG A 273 -3.57 -4.84 -10.20
C ARG A 273 -2.93 -4.31 -11.48
N HIS A 274 -3.15 -3.03 -11.81
CA HIS A 274 -2.59 -2.46 -13.03
C HIS A 274 -1.07 -2.30 -12.95
N VAL A 275 -0.53 -1.83 -11.83
CA VAL A 275 0.93 -1.75 -11.62
C VAL A 275 1.56 -3.14 -11.71
N GLY A 276 0.91 -4.16 -11.12
CA GLY A 276 1.32 -5.55 -11.24
C GLY A 276 1.37 -6.03 -12.69
N SER A 277 0.36 -5.73 -13.50
CA SER A 277 0.36 -6.07 -14.94
C SER A 277 1.50 -5.39 -15.70
N VAL A 278 1.75 -4.10 -15.45
CA VAL A 278 2.82 -3.33 -16.12
C VAL A 278 4.18 -3.90 -15.76
N ARG A 279 4.40 -4.28 -14.50
CA ARG A 279 5.62 -4.95 -14.05
C ARG A 279 5.80 -6.31 -14.72
N ALA A 280 4.75 -7.12 -14.80
CA ALA A 280 4.79 -8.42 -15.47
C ALA A 280 5.12 -8.27 -16.97
N ASP A 281 4.51 -7.32 -17.66
CA ASP A 281 4.76 -7.04 -19.08
C ASP A 281 6.20 -6.58 -19.32
N ALA A 282 6.74 -5.71 -18.45
CA ALA A 282 8.14 -5.26 -18.54
C ALA A 282 9.14 -6.41 -18.32
N LEU A 283 8.88 -7.28 -17.33
CA LEU A 283 9.71 -8.47 -17.09
C LEU A 283 9.62 -9.47 -18.26
N ALA A 284 8.43 -9.65 -18.84
CA ALA A 284 8.24 -10.49 -20.01
C ALA A 284 9.00 -9.95 -21.23
N ALA A 285 9.00 -8.63 -21.45
CA ALA A 285 9.77 -7.97 -22.49
C ALA A 285 11.28 -8.19 -22.30
N LEU A 286 11.81 -7.97 -21.10
CA LEU A 286 13.22 -8.23 -20.77
C LEU A 286 13.60 -9.70 -21.03
N SER A 287 12.76 -10.64 -20.61
CA SER A 287 13.01 -12.08 -20.82
C SER A 287 13.07 -12.45 -22.31
N ARG A 288 12.35 -11.71 -23.16
CA ARG A 288 12.32 -11.94 -24.60
C ARG A 288 13.62 -11.44 -25.23
N ILE A 289 14.06 -10.23 -24.87
CA ILE A 289 15.32 -9.63 -25.32
C ILE A 289 16.51 -10.51 -24.91
N ALA A 290 16.53 -10.98 -23.65
CA ALA A 290 17.57 -11.86 -23.15
C ALA A 290 17.65 -13.21 -23.90
N ARG A 291 16.54 -13.70 -24.45
CA ARG A 291 16.51 -14.93 -25.26
C ARG A 291 16.89 -14.71 -26.72
N THR A 292 16.76 -13.49 -27.23
CA THR A 292 17.11 -13.12 -28.61
C THR A 292 18.51 -12.53 -28.72
N ALA A 293 19.17 -12.25 -27.59
CA ALA A 293 20.56 -11.84 -27.56
C ALA A 293 21.45 -13.01 -28.05
N PRO A 294 22.32 -12.78 -29.06
CA PRO A 294 23.17 -13.81 -29.64
C PRO A 294 24.32 -14.27 -28.73
#